data_AF-A0A928IMH4-F1
#
_entry.id   AF-A0A928IMH4-F1
#
_cell.length_a   1.000
_cell.length_b   1.000
_cell.length_c   1.000
_cell.angle_alpha   90.00
_cell.angle_beta   90.00
_cell.angle_gamma   90.00
#
_symmetry.space_group_name_H-M   'P 1'
#
loop_
_entity.id
_entity.type
_entity.pdbx_description
1 polymer ?
#
loop_
_entity_poly.entity_id
_entity_poly.type
_entity_poly.pdbx_seq_one_letter_code
_entity_poly.pdbx_strand_id
1 'polypeptide(L)'
;MNNIPIFCGLETAETQANKNSRVLTASGASLQSFQNYCKELSVIGFQKQENYSEGDHYYASFSGKDNCVFVNYFDSIGEIFATEETNCAYFSFKDNSETGFSVSAQITQIDLVDFGMSYAIRLTDGRFIIIDGGREFEEDAAKLWKCISEGTPNGMTPTVALWILTHPHSDHYHGAFTFIEKYLNSVKIQKFLLNFPEHDDFEHYPQLQSKDFRFEDSSGYTNIPRMFRAIEKTDAKVFMAHTGQKYRVGGASIKILSCMDDTIHISDSINASSIVFRMELAGQSILWGTDGSFSTSNLAERYGETLKSDILQIPHHGFSSGTVEGEITAYRHIRPSVCFLPVSDFNAYYVFSSFKKGTEFLMKHADVDDIISGTGQRTVTLPYIPDAYRKREYKEKYEKGQRSSGAHTWFFTDLSTACEEDFVFTVLNTVTNPATVWIELFFEDYHDNIRHIKITVKSCAMKKFSIIGDEVDPDAVFFNWMSLKEKGIPENTTFAVRFISDIPVVISHQRHQAAYHD
;
A
#
# COMPACT_ATOMS: atom_id res chain seq x y z
N MET A 1 17.56 32.18 8.43
CA MET A 1 17.74 31.21 7.34
C MET A 1 18.65 31.86 6.31
N ASN A 2 19.75 31.20 5.92
CA ASN A 2 20.45 31.63 4.71
C ASN A 2 19.50 31.26 3.57
N ASN A 3 18.94 32.24 2.86
CA ASN A 3 18.08 31.96 1.73
C ASN A 3 18.90 31.18 0.69
N ILE A 4 18.49 29.94 0.40
CA ILE A 4 18.96 29.26 -0.81
C ILE A 4 18.56 30.11 -2.03
N PRO A 5 19.36 30.11 -3.10
CA PRO A 5 19.03 30.89 -4.27
C PRO A 5 17.70 30.40 -4.88
N ILE A 6 17.07 31.27 -5.66
CA ILE A 6 15.98 30.90 -6.57
C ILE A 6 16.61 30.40 -7.88
N PHE A 7 15.96 29.53 -8.63
CA PHE A 7 16.48 29.06 -9.92
C PHE A 7 16.67 30.24 -10.89
N CYS A 8 17.91 30.64 -11.13
CA CYS A 8 18.28 31.91 -11.75
C CYS A 8 17.48 32.19 -13.04
N GLY A 9 16.58 33.18 -12.98
CA GLY A 9 15.80 33.62 -14.15
C GLY A 9 14.63 32.73 -14.55
N LEU A 10 14.31 31.68 -13.77
CA LEU A 10 13.10 30.88 -13.94
C LEU A 10 12.00 31.35 -12.97
N GLU A 11 10.76 31.30 -13.44
CA GLU A 11 9.60 31.41 -12.54
C GLU A 11 9.61 30.21 -11.60
N THR A 12 9.69 30.48 -10.30
CA THR A 12 9.87 29.47 -9.26
C THR A 12 8.65 29.45 -8.35
N ALA A 13 8.07 28.28 -8.17
CA ALA A 13 7.08 28.05 -7.14
C ALA A 13 7.78 27.56 -5.86
N GLU A 14 7.34 28.06 -4.71
CA GLU A 14 7.80 27.61 -3.39
C GLU A 14 6.61 27.00 -2.65
N THR A 15 6.78 25.78 -2.14
CA THR A 15 5.78 25.11 -1.31
C THR A 15 6.42 24.58 -0.04
N GLN A 16 5.74 24.75 1.10
CA GLN A 16 6.15 24.12 2.35
C GLN A 16 5.85 22.62 2.27
N ALA A 17 6.86 21.76 2.38
CA ALA A 17 6.67 20.31 2.39
C ALA A 17 6.41 19.77 3.80
N ASN A 18 6.92 20.42 4.85
CA ASN A 18 6.55 20.23 6.25
C ASN A 18 7.17 21.37 7.09
N LYS A 19 6.93 21.45 8.40
CA LYS A 19 7.56 22.46 9.29
C LYS A 19 9.07 22.69 9.10
N ASN A 20 9.82 21.65 8.76
CA ASN A 20 11.27 21.67 8.63
C ASN A 20 11.76 21.71 7.17
N SER A 21 10.88 21.50 6.18
CA SER A 21 11.23 21.31 4.77
C SER A 21 10.37 22.17 3.82
N ARG A 22 11.02 22.76 2.81
CA ARG A 22 10.36 23.43 1.70
C ARG A 22 10.89 22.95 0.36
N VAL A 23 10.05 23.04 -0.67
CA VAL A 23 10.36 22.63 -2.03
C VAL A 23 10.26 23.83 -2.95
N LEU A 24 11.31 24.06 -3.73
CA LEU A 24 11.33 24.98 -4.86
C LEU A 24 11.18 24.18 -6.15
N THR A 25 10.28 24.57 -7.03
CA THR A 25 10.11 23.96 -8.38
C THR A 25 10.16 25.01 -9.48
N ALA A 26 10.71 24.63 -10.63
CA ALA A 26 10.63 25.43 -11.86
C ALA A 26 10.58 24.54 -13.11
N SER A 27 9.76 24.96 -14.08
CA SER A 27 9.67 24.34 -15.41
C SER A 27 10.48 25.11 -16.44
N GLY A 28 10.72 24.52 -17.61
CA GLY A 28 11.56 25.11 -18.66
C GLY A 28 13.04 25.20 -18.28
N ALA A 29 13.46 24.42 -17.29
CA ALA A 29 14.83 24.33 -16.85
C ALA A 29 15.69 23.54 -17.86
N SER A 30 16.98 23.86 -17.87
CA SER A 30 18.00 23.16 -18.66
C SER A 30 19.06 22.55 -17.77
N LEU A 31 19.88 21.64 -18.31
CA LEU A 31 21.07 21.16 -17.61
C LEU A 31 21.98 22.31 -17.15
N GLN A 32 22.06 23.39 -17.94
CA GLN A 32 22.80 24.58 -17.56
C GLN A 32 22.18 25.29 -16.35
N SER A 33 20.85 25.36 -16.26
CA SER A 33 20.13 25.91 -15.11
C SER A 33 20.45 25.12 -13.84
N PHE A 34 20.42 23.78 -13.91
CA PHE A 34 20.81 22.89 -12.81
C PHE A 34 22.26 23.09 -12.36
N GLN A 35 23.20 23.14 -13.31
CA GLN A 35 24.62 23.34 -13.02
C GLN A 35 24.90 24.71 -12.39
N ASN A 36 24.22 25.76 -12.88
CA ASN A 36 24.31 27.10 -12.32
C ASN A 36 23.79 27.13 -10.89
N TYR A 37 22.61 26.55 -10.64
CA TYR A 37 22.03 26.47 -9.30
C TYR A 37 22.95 25.76 -8.30
N CYS A 38 23.49 24.61 -8.68
CA CYS A 38 24.47 23.85 -7.89
C CYS A 38 25.74 24.68 -7.57
N LYS A 39 26.18 25.51 -8.53
CA LYS A 39 27.34 26.39 -8.35
C LYS A 39 27.01 27.53 -7.39
N GLU A 40 25.83 28.12 -7.48
CA GLU A 40 25.39 29.18 -6.57
C GLU A 40 25.30 28.70 -5.12
N LEU A 41 24.72 27.51 -4.89
CA LEU A 41 24.73 26.87 -3.57
C LEU A 41 26.17 26.78 -2.99
N SER A 42 27.11 26.36 -3.83
CA SER A 42 28.53 26.26 -3.43
C SER A 42 29.14 27.63 -3.09
N VAL A 43 28.81 28.68 -3.87
CA VAL A 43 29.30 30.04 -3.66
C VAL A 43 28.81 30.62 -2.33
N ILE A 44 27.57 30.31 -1.93
CA ILE A 44 27.00 30.79 -0.66
C ILE A 44 27.34 29.89 0.55
N GLY A 45 28.26 28.93 0.37
CA GLY A 45 28.88 28.17 1.45
C GLY A 45 28.30 26.78 1.70
N PHE A 46 27.40 26.28 0.86
CA PHE A 46 26.98 24.88 0.94
C PHE A 46 28.08 23.95 0.38
N GLN A 47 28.29 22.81 1.04
CA GLN A 47 29.24 21.80 0.61
C GLN A 47 28.52 20.68 -0.11
N LYS A 48 28.95 20.38 -1.35
CA LYS A 48 28.38 19.28 -2.13
C LYS A 48 28.72 17.94 -1.48
N GLN A 49 27.70 17.12 -1.26
CA GLN A 49 27.81 15.79 -0.65
C GLN A 49 27.73 14.70 -1.71
N GLU A 50 26.72 14.79 -2.59
CA GLU A 50 26.47 13.78 -3.62
C GLU A 50 26.22 14.44 -4.97
N ASN A 51 26.49 13.71 -6.04
CA ASN A 51 25.98 13.99 -7.37
C ASN A 51 26.07 12.75 -8.26
N TYR A 52 25.13 12.64 -9.19
CA TYR A 52 25.22 11.71 -10.33
C TYR A 52 24.24 12.13 -11.43
N SER A 53 24.35 11.47 -12.57
CA SER A 53 23.35 11.49 -13.63
C SER A 53 23.03 10.07 -14.08
N GLU A 54 21.77 9.80 -14.43
CA GLU A 54 21.30 8.49 -14.88
C GLU A 54 20.09 8.65 -15.79
N GLY A 55 20.23 8.28 -17.06
CA GLY A 55 19.25 8.68 -18.08
C GLY A 55 19.12 10.20 -18.12
N ASP A 56 17.89 10.69 -18.05
CA ASP A 56 17.57 12.11 -18.09
C ASP A 56 17.51 12.76 -16.70
N HIS A 57 17.83 11.99 -15.64
CA HIS A 57 17.81 12.47 -14.26
C HIS A 57 19.21 12.89 -13.79
N TYR A 58 19.32 14.12 -13.29
CA TYR A 58 20.51 14.70 -12.69
C TYR A 58 20.21 15.03 -11.23
N TYR A 59 21.09 14.58 -10.34
CA TYR A 59 20.93 14.76 -8.90
C TYR A 59 22.19 15.38 -8.29
N ALA A 60 22.00 16.25 -7.30
CA ALA A 60 23.05 16.70 -6.40
C ALA A 60 22.48 16.99 -5.01
N SER A 61 23.28 16.76 -3.98
CA SER A 61 22.93 17.14 -2.61
C SER A 61 24.02 17.96 -1.95
N PHE A 62 23.61 18.79 -1.00
CA PHE A 62 24.46 19.79 -0.38
C PHE A 62 24.18 19.89 1.12
N SER A 63 25.22 20.00 1.94
CA SER A 63 25.11 20.33 3.36
C SER A 63 25.44 21.80 3.59
N GLY A 64 24.53 22.51 4.23
CA GLY A 64 24.76 23.84 4.78
C GLY A 64 25.20 23.77 6.23
N LYS A 65 25.03 24.88 6.96
CA LYS A 65 25.39 24.96 8.37
C LYS A 65 24.35 24.24 9.25
N ASP A 66 23.07 24.51 9.01
CA ASP A 66 21.93 24.06 9.82
C ASP A 66 20.84 23.39 8.95
N ASN A 67 21.13 23.14 7.67
CA ASN A 67 20.19 22.68 6.66
C ASN A 67 20.90 21.85 5.56
N CYS A 68 20.13 21.07 4.81
CA CYS A 68 20.56 20.34 3.62
C CYS A 68 19.70 20.73 2.42
N VAL A 69 20.25 20.57 1.22
CA VAL A 69 19.53 20.81 -0.05
C VAL A 69 19.69 19.61 -0.97
N PHE A 70 18.58 19.12 -1.49
CA PHE A 70 18.51 18.02 -2.45
C PHE A 70 17.97 18.55 -3.77
N VAL A 71 18.81 18.58 -4.80
CA VAL A 71 18.49 19.16 -6.11
C VAL A 71 18.34 18.04 -7.14
N ASN A 72 17.22 18.07 -7.83
CA ASN A 72 16.86 17.14 -8.88
C ASN A 72 16.53 17.91 -10.16
N TYR A 73 17.01 17.42 -11.30
CA TYR A 73 16.67 17.93 -12.61
C TYR A 73 16.34 16.77 -13.54
N PHE A 74 15.22 16.87 -14.25
CA PHE A 74 14.78 15.90 -15.26
C PHE A 74 14.77 16.57 -16.63
N ASP A 75 15.74 16.20 -17.47
CA ASP A 75 15.93 16.76 -18.82
C ASP A 75 14.75 16.44 -19.74
N SER A 76 14.14 15.26 -19.57
CA SER A 76 13.01 14.76 -20.35
C SER A 76 11.78 15.67 -20.32
N ILE A 77 11.57 16.39 -19.23
CA ILE A 77 10.44 17.31 -19.02
C ILE A 77 10.87 18.75 -18.73
N GLY A 78 12.18 19.03 -18.70
CA GLY A 78 12.71 20.36 -18.38
C GLY A 78 12.30 20.86 -17.00
N GLU A 79 12.27 19.99 -16.00
CA GLU A 79 11.83 20.33 -14.64
C GLU A 79 13.02 20.25 -13.67
N ILE A 80 13.20 21.30 -12.87
CA ILE A 80 14.14 21.31 -11.74
C ILE A 80 13.35 21.48 -10.45
N PHE A 81 13.70 20.71 -9.42
CA PHE A 81 13.21 20.95 -8.08
C PHE A 81 14.32 20.80 -7.03
N ALA A 82 14.19 21.56 -5.95
CA ALA A 82 15.13 21.56 -4.84
C ALA A 82 14.37 21.52 -3.52
N THR A 83 14.62 20.48 -2.72
CA THR A 83 14.13 20.39 -1.34
C THR A 83 15.18 20.97 -0.41
N GLU A 84 14.84 21.98 0.37
CA GLU A 84 15.63 22.45 1.49
C GLU A 84 15.03 21.96 2.80
N GLU A 85 15.83 21.29 3.61
CA GLU A 85 15.41 20.76 4.89
C GLU A 85 16.35 21.22 6.03
N THR A 86 15.76 21.74 7.10
CA THR A 86 16.45 22.18 8.31
C THR A 86 16.69 21.02 9.27
N ASN A 87 17.72 21.11 10.10
CA ASN A 87 18.12 20.06 11.05
C ASN A 87 18.41 18.69 10.40
N CYS A 88 18.68 18.68 9.09
CA CYS A 88 19.02 17.50 8.34
C CYS A 88 20.54 17.24 8.42
N ALA A 89 20.90 16.00 8.72
CA ALA A 89 22.27 15.49 8.63
C ALA A 89 22.32 14.09 7.99
N TYR A 90 21.24 13.69 7.32
CA TYR A 90 21.09 12.38 6.70
C TYR A 90 21.17 12.51 5.18
N PHE A 91 22.13 11.78 4.62
CA PHE A 91 22.43 11.67 3.19
C PHE A 91 22.36 10.19 2.80
N SER A 92 22.55 9.91 1.51
CA SER A 92 22.72 8.54 1.04
C SER A 92 23.80 7.82 1.86
N PHE A 93 23.45 6.70 2.48
CA PHE A 93 24.39 5.90 3.24
C PHE A 93 24.76 4.61 2.51
N LYS A 94 25.97 4.13 2.79
CA LYS A 94 26.45 2.82 2.38
C LYS A 94 26.76 2.01 3.61
N ASP A 95 25.93 1.02 3.86
CA ASP A 95 26.13 0.02 4.91
C ASP A 95 26.82 -1.20 4.30
N ASN A 96 27.98 -1.55 4.84
CA ASN A 96 28.75 -2.69 4.38
C ASN A 96 28.07 -3.99 4.81
N SER A 97 28.22 -5.02 3.98
CA SER A 97 27.75 -6.37 4.29
C SER A 97 28.43 -6.89 5.57
N GLU A 98 27.69 -7.60 6.43
CA GLU A 98 28.30 -8.34 7.54
C GLU A 98 29.15 -9.48 6.97
N THR A 99 30.45 -9.47 7.24
CA THR A 99 31.38 -10.48 6.72
C THR A 99 31.19 -11.80 7.45
N GLY A 100 31.12 -12.92 6.71
CA GLY A 100 31.12 -14.27 7.28
C GLY A 100 29.81 -15.05 7.13
N PHE A 101 28.74 -14.39 6.70
CA PHE A 101 27.46 -15.04 6.38
C PHE A 101 27.12 -14.79 4.91
N SER A 102 26.74 -15.86 4.21
CA SER A 102 26.22 -15.77 2.85
C SER A 102 25.03 -16.71 2.74
N VAL A 103 23.85 -16.14 2.59
CA VAL A 103 22.59 -16.86 2.39
C VAL A 103 21.89 -16.33 1.16
N SER A 104 20.95 -17.11 0.62
CA SER A 104 20.14 -16.64 -0.50
C SER A 104 19.25 -15.48 -0.04
N ALA A 105 19.27 -14.41 -0.85
CA ALA A 105 18.34 -13.30 -0.68
C ALA A 105 16.91 -13.78 -0.93
N GLN A 106 15.97 -13.30 -0.13
CA GLN A 106 14.57 -13.69 -0.21
C GLN A 106 13.68 -12.47 -0.03
N ILE A 107 12.56 -12.43 -0.74
CA ILE A 107 11.47 -11.47 -0.50
C ILE A 107 10.28 -12.27 0.03
N THR A 108 9.79 -11.92 1.22
CA THR A 108 8.60 -12.51 1.80
C THR A 108 7.51 -11.46 1.91
N GLN A 109 6.37 -11.70 1.27
CA GLN A 109 5.15 -10.95 1.50
C GLN A 109 4.41 -11.56 2.69
N ILE A 110 4.18 -10.77 3.73
CA ILE A 110 3.51 -11.24 4.96
C ILE A 110 2.01 -11.39 4.69
N ASP A 111 1.44 -12.49 5.15
CA ASP A 111 0.00 -12.80 5.06
C ASP A 111 -0.74 -12.07 6.17
N LEU A 112 -1.17 -10.85 5.88
CA LEU A 112 -1.81 -9.98 6.85
C LEU A 112 -3.23 -10.46 7.17
N VAL A 113 -3.67 -10.26 8.42
CA VAL A 113 -5.03 -10.58 8.89
C VAL A 113 -6.08 -9.80 8.09
N ASP A 114 -5.75 -8.56 7.75
CA ASP A 114 -6.57 -7.64 6.98
C ASP A 114 -5.78 -7.13 5.76
N PHE A 115 -6.40 -6.22 5.02
CA PHE A 115 -5.77 -5.46 3.96
C PHE A 115 -4.58 -4.61 4.46
N GLY A 116 -3.51 -4.56 3.66
CA GLY A 116 -2.35 -3.70 3.91
C GLY A 116 -1.08 -4.22 3.26
N MET A 117 0.06 -3.61 3.61
CA MET A 117 1.36 -3.98 3.04
C MET A 117 2.41 -4.26 4.12
N SER A 118 3.08 -5.41 4.02
CA SER A 118 4.31 -5.70 4.77
C SER A 118 5.17 -6.73 4.05
N TYR A 119 6.44 -6.40 3.84
CA TYR A 119 7.43 -7.30 3.24
C TYR A 119 8.67 -7.43 4.11
N ALA A 120 9.17 -8.66 4.25
CA ALA A 120 10.47 -8.96 4.84
C ALA A 120 11.43 -9.44 3.76
N ILE A 121 12.49 -8.67 3.53
CA ILE A 121 13.53 -8.98 2.53
C ILE A 121 14.78 -9.44 3.27
N ARG A 122 15.09 -10.73 3.22
CA ARG A 122 16.37 -11.24 3.72
C ARG A 122 17.46 -10.91 2.71
N LEU A 123 18.50 -10.22 3.19
CA LEU A 123 19.67 -9.85 2.43
C LEU A 123 20.67 -11.01 2.37
N THR A 124 21.64 -10.89 1.46
CA THR A 124 22.66 -11.94 1.28
C THR A 124 23.55 -12.15 2.50
N ASP A 125 23.61 -11.16 3.40
CA ASP A 125 24.36 -11.21 4.66
C ASP A 125 23.52 -11.68 5.85
N GLY A 126 22.27 -12.12 5.62
CA GLY A 126 21.38 -12.67 6.64
C GLY A 126 20.58 -11.63 7.43
N ARG A 127 20.86 -10.32 7.27
CA ARG A 127 20.03 -9.23 7.83
C ARG A 127 18.78 -9.01 6.99
N PHE A 128 17.88 -8.15 7.48
CA PHE A 128 16.61 -7.87 6.83
C PHE A 128 16.43 -6.40 6.45
N ILE A 129 15.81 -6.17 5.30
CA ILE A 129 15.07 -4.94 5.02
C ILE A 129 13.59 -5.24 5.22
N ILE A 130 12.90 -4.42 6.00
CA ILE A 130 11.44 -4.49 6.13
C ILE A 130 10.83 -3.31 5.38
N ILE A 131 9.75 -3.55 4.63
CA ILE A 131 8.95 -2.50 3.98
C ILE A 131 7.57 -2.55 4.61
N ASP A 132 7.18 -1.46 5.25
CA ASP A 132 5.94 -1.30 6.01
C ASP A 132 5.74 -2.40 7.08
N GLY A 133 4.57 -2.43 7.70
CA GLY A 133 4.24 -3.28 8.83
C GLY A 133 2.78 -3.76 8.85
N GLY A 134 1.94 -3.31 7.92
CA GLY A 134 0.51 -3.59 7.93
C GLY A 134 -0.27 -2.73 8.94
N ARG A 135 -1.51 -3.14 9.21
CA ARG A 135 -2.37 -2.58 10.26
C ARG A 135 -1.92 -2.99 11.67
N GLU A 136 -2.54 -2.41 12.70
CA GLU A 136 -2.31 -2.76 14.10
C GLU A 136 -2.96 -4.12 14.45
N PHE A 137 -2.31 -5.21 14.04
CA PHE A 137 -2.68 -6.56 14.45
C PHE A 137 -1.48 -7.27 15.10
N GLU A 138 -1.65 -7.74 16.33
CA GLU A 138 -0.62 -8.51 17.03
C GLU A 138 -0.23 -9.80 16.29
N GLU A 139 -1.17 -10.40 15.56
CA GLU A 139 -0.94 -11.59 14.74
C GLU A 139 0.00 -11.29 13.58
N ASP A 140 -0.15 -10.14 12.93
CA ASP A 140 0.71 -9.72 11.81
C ASP A 140 2.12 -9.40 12.28
N ALA A 141 2.24 -8.73 13.43
CA ALA A 141 3.53 -8.55 14.09
C ALA A 141 4.19 -9.91 14.44
N ALA A 142 3.41 -10.91 14.87
CA ALA A 142 3.91 -12.25 15.16
C ALA A 142 4.35 -13.00 13.90
N LYS A 143 3.63 -12.87 12.78
CA LYS A 143 4.02 -13.45 11.47
C LYS A 143 5.31 -12.82 10.96
N LEU A 144 5.43 -11.50 11.03
CA LEU A 144 6.66 -10.78 10.68
C LEU A 144 7.84 -11.22 11.56
N TRP A 145 7.63 -11.33 12.88
CA TRP A 145 8.66 -11.83 13.81
C TRP A 145 9.07 -13.26 13.48
N LYS A 146 8.11 -14.15 13.20
CA LYS A 146 8.38 -15.52 12.80
C LYS A 146 9.23 -15.55 11.52
N CYS A 147 8.88 -14.76 10.51
CA CYS A 147 9.65 -14.64 9.27
C CYS A 147 11.10 -14.20 9.53
N ILE A 148 11.31 -13.18 10.38
CA ILE A 148 12.64 -12.66 10.71
C ILE A 148 13.43 -13.71 11.51
N SER A 149 12.84 -14.27 12.56
CA SER A 149 13.51 -15.21 13.47
C SER A 149 13.88 -16.53 12.79
N GLU A 150 12.97 -17.13 12.01
CA GLU A 150 13.26 -18.36 11.26
C GLU A 150 14.18 -18.10 10.05
N GLY A 151 14.10 -16.90 9.47
CA GLY A 151 14.97 -16.52 8.36
C GLY A 151 16.39 -16.14 8.77
N THR A 152 16.63 -15.84 10.06
CA THR A 152 17.94 -15.47 10.59
C THR A 152 18.88 -16.69 10.63
N PRO A 153 20.09 -16.63 10.04
CA PRO A 153 21.03 -17.74 10.09
C PRO A 153 21.44 -18.14 11.51
N ASN A 154 21.67 -19.43 11.73
CA ASN A 154 22.15 -19.95 13.02
C ASN A 154 23.42 -19.22 13.49
N GLY A 155 23.40 -18.72 14.73
CA GLY A 155 24.51 -17.98 15.31
C GLY A 155 24.51 -16.47 15.02
N MET A 156 23.54 -15.96 14.24
CA MET A 156 23.31 -14.54 14.07
C MET A 156 22.22 -14.02 15.01
N THR A 157 22.35 -12.76 15.42
CA THR A 157 21.27 -12.02 16.07
C THR A 157 20.29 -11.53 15.01
N PRO A 158 18.96 -11.77 15.17
CA PRO A 158 17.96 -11.22 14.27
C PRO A 158 18.12 -9.71 14.14
N THR A 159 18.29 -9.22 12.91
CA THR A 159 18.66 -7.83 12.65
C THR A 159 17.89 -7.26 11.47
N VAL A 160 17.13 -6.21 11.71
CA VAL A 160 16.56 -5.33 10.68
C VAL A 160 17.57 -4.22 10.41
N ALA A 161 18.27 -4.33 9.27
CA ALA A 161 19.26 -3.35 8.85
C ALA A 161 18.64 -2.02 8.39
N LEU A 162 17.42 -2.11 7.82
CA LEU A 162 16.64 -0.98 7.36
C LEU A 162 15.14 -1.31 7.44
N TRP A 163 14.35 -0.43 8.02
CA TRP A 163 12.89 -0.46 7.93
C TRP A 163 12.41 0.75 7.14
N ILE A 164 11.78 0.51 5.99
CA ILE A 164 11.22 1.54 5.13
C ILE A 164 9.73 1.67 5.46
N LEU A 165 9.29 2.85 5.91
CA LEU A 165 7.87 3.18 6.09
C LEU A 165 7.45 4.12 4.96
N THR A 166 6.49 3.70 4.14
CA THR A 166 6.30 4.26 2.79
C THR A 166 5.45 5.52 2.76
N HIS A 167 4.31 5.54 3.47
CA HIS A 167 3.39 6.67 3.66
C HIS A 167 2.54 6.46 4.93
N PRO A 168 1.94 7.52 5.51
CA PRO A 168 1.27 7.43 6.80
C PRO A 168 -0.19 6.97 6.69
N HIS A 169 -0.47 5.88 5.97
CA HIS A 169 -1.76 5.19 6.04
C HIS A 169 -1.72 3.99 6.98
N SER A 170 -2.84 3.77 7.67
CA SER A 170 -2.95 2.79 8.75
C SER A 170 -2.54 1.36 8.36
N ASP A 171 -2.80 0.97 7.12
CA ASP A 171 -2.48 -0.34 6.56
C ASP A 171 -1.03 -0.53 6.10
N HIS A 172 -0.20 0.49 6.35
CA HIS A 172 1.23 0.49 6.06
C HIS A 172 2.06 0.54 7.33
N TYR A 173 1.95 1.59 8.13
CA TYR A 173 2.92 1.81 9.20
C TYR A 173 2.49 1.28 10.58
N HIS A 174 1.21 1.02 10.83
CA HIS A 174 0.74 0.75 12.20
C HIS A 174 1.39 -0.48 12.83
N GLY A 175 1.46 -1.58 12.09
CA GLY A 175 2.05 -2.81 12.59
C GLY A 175 3.53 -2.67 12.98
N ALA A 176 4.24 -1.64 12.50
CA ALA A 176 5.62 -1.41 12.91
C ALA A 176 5.74 -0.96 14.38
N PHE A 177 4.87 -0.08 14.89
CA PHE A 177 4.93 0.27 16.32
C PHE A 177 4.46 -0.90 17.20
N THR A 178 3.48 -1.68 16.75
CA THR A 178 3.05 -2.91 17.45
C THR A 178 4.19 -3.92 17.53
N PHE A 179 4.92 -4.10 16.42
CA PHE A 179 6.08 -4.99 16.37
C PHE A 179 7.20 -4.51 17.29
N ILE A 180 7.54 -3.22 17.26
CA ILE A 180 8.58 -2.66 18.15
C ILE A 180 8.18 -2.87 19.61
N GLU A 181 6.95 -2.52 19.99
CA GLU A 181 6.47 -2.66 21.37
C GLU A 181 6.56 -4.11 21.88
N LYS A 182 6.40 -5.10 21.00
CA LYS A 182 6.37 -6.53 21.36
C LYS A 182 7.73 -7.23 21.24
N TYR A 183 8.54 -6.88 20.26
CA TYR A 183 9.73 -7.64 19.86
C TYR A 183 11.06 -6.90 19.97
N LEU A 184 11.08 -5.65 20.43
CA LEU A 184 12.31 -4.84 20.55
C LEU A 184 13.48 -5.54 21.27
N ASN A 185 13.19 -6.37 22.28
CA ASN A 185 14.23 -7.10 23.02
C ASN A 185 14.75 -8.36 22.29
N SER A 186 14.12 -8.74 21.18
CA SER A 186 14.41 -9.97 20.42
C SER A 186 15.07 -9.70 19.07
N VAL A 187 15.02 -8.46 18.58
CA VAL A 187 15.53 -8.06 17.26
C VAL A 187 16.23 -6.71 17.33
N LYS A 188 17.39 -6.61 16.68
CA LYS A 188 18.09 -5.33 16.53
C LYS A 188 17.54 -4.58 15.32
N ILE A 189 17.00 -3.38 15.52
CA ILE A 189 16.60 -2.48 14.44
C ILE A 189 17.67 -1.39 14.32
N GLN A 190 18.26 -1.23 13.13
CA GLN A 190 19.41 -0.35 12.93
C GLN A 190 19.05 1.00 12.33
N LYS A 191 18.11 1.03 11.38
CA LYS A 191 17.76 2.24 10.62
C LYS A 191 16.28 2.24 10.24
N PHE A 192 15.68 3.43 10.25
CA PHE A 192 14.40 3.72 9.61
C PHE A 192 14.62 4.66 8.43
N LEU A 193 13.84 4.47 7.37
CA LEU A 193 13.75 5.38 6.23
C LEU A 193 12.27 5.69 6.00
N LEU A 194 11.90 6.95 6.06
CA LEU A 194 10.52 7.42 5.91
C LEU A 194 10.50 8.84 5.34
N ASN A 195 9.33 9.38 5.03
CA ASN A 195 9.18 10.78 4.63
C ASN A 195 7.78 11.25 5.07
N PHE A 196 7.56 11.28 6.39
CA PHE A 196 6.32 11.74 7.03
C PHE A 196 6.60 13.01 7.83
N PRO A 197 5.60 13.89 8.02
CA PRO A 197 5.70 14.90 9.07
C PRO A 197 5.93 14.26 10.45
N GLU A 198 6.68 14.91 11.34
CA GLU A 198 6.96 14.42 12.69
C GLU A 198 5.74 14.50 13.64
N HIS A 199 4.74 15.30 13.25
CA HIS A 199 3.51 15.54 14.01
C HIS A 199 2.31 15.63 13.07
N ASP A 200 1.12 15.73 13.66
CA ASP A 200 -0.16 16.01 12.98
C ASP A 200 -0.15 17.46 12.46
N ASP A 201 0.73 17.74 11.50
CA ASP A 201 1.00 19.09 11.00
C ASP A 201 0.08 19.46 9.82
N PHE A 202 -1.20 19.09 9.92
CA PHE A 202 -2.21 19.30 8.88
C PHE A 202 -2.37 20.77 8.49
N GLU A 203 -2.04 21.70 9.39
CA GLU A 203 -2.05 23.14 9.12
C GLU A 203 -1.09 23.54 7.99
N HIS A 204 0.03 22.83 7.83
CA HIS A 204 1.00 23.05 6.74
C HIS A 204 0.69 22.20 5.49
N TYR A 205 -0.41 21.44 5.48
CA TYR A 205 -0.88 20.66 4.34
C TYR A 205 -2.28 21.09 3.89
N PRO A 206 -2.48 22.35 3.46
CA PRO A 206 -3.81 22.86 3.10
C PRO A 206 -4.46 22.15 1.92
N GLN A 207 -3.67 21.41 1.12
CA GLN A 207 -4.13 20.54 0.04
C GLN A 207 -4.57 19.16 0.56
N LEU A 208 -3.91 18.60 1.59
CA LEU A 208 -4.34 17.40 2.32
C LEU A 208 -5.50 17.78 3.24
N GLN A 209 -6.63 18.21 2.66
CA GLN A 209 -7.80 18.56 3.45
C GLN A 209 -8.40 17.33 4.11
N SER A 210 -9.02 17.55 5.26
CA SER A 210 -9.76 16.64 6.16
C SER A 210 -10.79 15.68 5.55
N LYS A 211 -10.88 15.60 4.22
CA LYS A 211 -11.74 14.67 3.49
C LYS A 211 -11.12 13.30 3.29
N ASP A 212 -9.81 13.15 3.45
CA ASP A 212 -9.22 11.83 3.57
C ASP A 212 -9.42 11.31 5.01
N PHE A 213 -10.65 10.87 5.32
CA PHE A 213 -11.05 10.25 6.60
C PHE A 213 -10.21 8.99 6.95
N ARG A 214 -9.23 8.62 6.12
CA ARG A 214 -8.35 7.46 6.24
C ARG A 214 -6.98 7.78 6.86
N PHE A 215 -6.71 9.04 7.23
CA PHE A 215 -5.53 9.35 8.05
C PHE A 215 -5.62 8.65 9.41
N GLU A 216 -6.83 8.58 9.99
CA GLU A 216 -7.29 7.62 11.01
C GLU A 216 -8.72 7.97 11.45
N ASP A 217 -9.44 6.91 11.88
CA ASP A 217 -10.80 6.90 12.42
C ASP A 217 -11.23 8.23 13.06
N SER A 218 -12.03 9.02 12.32
CA SER A 218 -13.01 10.06 12.74
C SER A 218 -12.71 10.98 13.95
N SER A 219 -11.51 10.95 14.53
CA SER A 219 -11.16 11.41 15.88
C SER A 219 -10.18 12.58 15.89
N GLY A 220 -9.62 12.93 14.72
CA GLY A 220 -8.79 14.14 14.55
C GLY A 220 -7.35 14.03 15.01
N TYR A 221 -6.82 12.81 15.23
CA TYR A 221 -5.41 12.54 15.58
C TYR A 221 -4.85 11.41 14.73
N THR A 222 -3.52 11.36 14.56
CA THR A 222 -2.81 10.29 13.83
C THR A 222 -1.94 9.46 14.76
N ASN A 223 -1.57 8.23 14.38
CA ASN A 223 -0.56 7.45 15.10
C ASN A 223 0.90 7.82 14.77
N ILE A 224 1.16 8.88 14.00
CA ILE A 224 2.53 9.34 13.71
C ILE A 224 3.32 9.59 15.02
N PRO A 225 2.81 10.33 16.02
CA PRO A 225 3.53 10.52 17.29
C PRO A 225 3.77 9.21 18.05
N ARG A 226 2.86 8.22 17.92
CA ARG A 226 3.05 6.90 18.53
C ARG A 226 4.17 6.13 17.83
N MET A 227 4.23 6.19 16.51
CA MET A 227 5.32 5.61 15.72
C MET A 227 6.67 6.19 16.15
N PHE A 228 6.81 7.52 16.20
CA PHE A 228 8.07 8.14 16.64
C PHE A 228 8.44 7.78 18.08
N ARG A 229 7.49 7.75 19.02
CA ARG A 229 7.75 7.26 20.39
C ARG A 229 8.18 5.79 20.42
N ALA A 230 7.70 4.96 19.51
CA ALA A 230 8.17 3.58 19.39
C ALA A 230 9.60 3.53 18.83
N ILE A 231 9.90 4.31 17.80
CA ILE A 231 11.25 4.44 17.23
C ILE A 231 12.25 4.95 18.26
N GLU A 232 11.88 5.92 19.11
CA GLU A 232 12.72 6.45 20.20
C GLU A 232 13.11 5.41 21.25
N LYS A 233 12.35 4.30 21.37
CA LYS A 233 12.73 3.17 22.24
C LYS A 233 13.84 2.31 21.63
N THR A 234 14.15 2.50 20.35
CA THR A 234 15.22 1.80 19.62
C THR A 234 16.51 2.63 19.59
N ASP A 235 17.66 2.00 19.33
CA ASP A 235 18.90 2.71 19.00
C ASP A 235 19.03 3.03 17.49
N ALA A 236 17.91 2.94 16.75
CA ALA A 236 17.94 3.07 15.30
C ALA A 236 18.13 4.52 14.86
N LYS A 237 18.85 4.71 13.75
CA LYS A 237 18.95 6.02 13.09
C LYS A 237 17.76 6.24 12.16
N VAL A 238 17.17 7.42 12.18
CA VAL A 238 16.09 7.81 11.26
C VAL A 238 16.67 8.63 10.11
N PHE A 239 16.26 8.30 8.88
CA PHE A 239 16.62 9.01 7.66
C PHE A 239 15.33 9.47 6.97
N MET A 240 15.31 10.70 6.46
CA MET A 240 14.25 11.12 5.54
C MET A 240 14.63 10.78 4.10
N ALA A 241 13.70 10.16 3.38
CA ALA A 241 13.85 9.84 1.98
C ALA A 241 13.52 11.05 1.10
N HIS A 242 14.47 11.43 0.25
CA HIS A 242 14.31 12.42 -0.80
C HIS A 242 14.60 11.79 -2.16
N THR A 243 13.84 12.21 -3.16
CA THR A 243 14.04 11.78 -4.54
C THR A 243 15.49 11.98 -5.00
N GLY A 244 16.01 10.94 -5.65
CA GLY A 244 17.38 10.86 -6.10
C GLY A 244 18.40 10.28 -5.11
N GLN A 245 18.08 10.15 -3.83
CA GLN A 245 18.99 9.47 -2.89
C GLN A 245 19.19 7.99 -3.25
N LYS A 246 20.40 7.47 -2.98
CA LYS A 246 20.82 6.10 -3.28
C LYS A 246 21.42 5.40 -2.04
N TYR A 247 20.65 4.48 -1.45
CA TYR A 247 21.06 3.73 -0.26
C TYR A 247 21.68 2.38 -0.63
N ARG A 248 22.68 1.91 0.13
CA ARG A 248 23.20 0.54 0.03
C ARG A 248 23.12 -0.17 1.37
N VAL A 249 22.54 -1.37 1.40
CA VAL A 249 22.35 -2.18 2.62
C VAL A 249 22.56 -3.66 2.29
N GLY A 250 23.57 -4.31 2.87
CA GLY A 250 23.76 -5.78 2.78
C GLY A 250 23.69 -6.36 1.35
N GLY A 251 24.20 -5.62 0.37
CA GLY A 251 24.18 -5.99 -1.05
C GLY A 251 22.98 -5.47 -1.85
N ALA A 252 21.94 -4.95 -1.21
CA ALA A 252 20.87 -4.21 -1.86
C ALA A 252 21.32 -2.80 -2.23
N SER A 253 20.92 -2.31 -3.40
CA SER A 253 21.05 -0.91 -3.80
C SER A 253 19.66 -0.33 -4.05
N ILE A 254 19.28 0.72 -3.32
CA ILE A 254 17.95 1.35 -3.36
C ILE A 254 18.09 2.76 -3.91
N LYS A 255 17.31 3.14 -4.93
CA LYS A 255 17.17 4.50 -5.46
C LYS A 255 15.76 5.01 -5.19
N ILE A 256 15.63 6.15 -4.52
CA ILE A 256 14.35 6.83 -4.33
C ILE A 256 13.97 7.54 -5.63
N LEU A 257 12.80 7.22 -6.16
CA LEU A 257 12.28 7.75 -7.44
C LEU A 257 11.27 8.87 -7.22
N SER A 258 10.46 8.78 -6.18
CA SER A 258 9.48 9.79 -5.78
C SER A 258 9.25 9.69 -4.27
N CYS A 259 8.94 10.80 -3.62
CA CYS A 259 8.44 10.85 -2.24
C CYS A 259 7.46 12.02 -2.08
N MET A 260 7.18 12.44 -0.83
CA MET A 260 6.24 13.52 -0.52
C MET A 260 6.62 14.85 -1.20
N ASP A 261 7.93 15.15 -1.25
CA ASP A 261 8.46 16.38 -1.85
C ASP A 261 7.93 16.60 -3.28
N ASP A 262 7.76 15.52 -4.04
CA ASP A 262 7.36 15.54 -5.44
C ASP A 262 5.87 15.85 -5.64
N THR A 263 5.01 15.51 -4.67
CA THR A 263 3.55 15.48 -4.90
C THR A 263 2.75 16.37 -3.97
N ILE A 264 3.31 16.77 -2.84
CA ILE A 264 2.56 17.45 -1.76
C ILE A 264 1.94 18.78 -2.17
N HIS A 265 2.49 19.41 -3.21
CA HIS A 265 2.05 20.70 -3.73
C HIS A 265 0.97 20.60 -4.83
N ILE A 266 0.72 19.39 -5.36
CA ILE A 266 -0.17 19.14 -6.50
C ILE A 266 -1.23 18.07 -6.24
N SER A 267 -1.23 17.43 -5.07
CA SER A 267 -2.14 16.33 -4.72
C SER A 267 -2.71 16.49 -3.32
N ASP A 268 -3.99 16.15 -3.18
CA ASP A 268 -4.70 16.02 -1.91
C ASP A 268 -4.67 14.58 -1.35
N SER A 269 -4.17 13.63 -2.13
CA SER A 269 -4.04 12.23 -1.73
C SER A 269 -2.72 11.95 -1.02
N ILE A 270 -2.79 11.35 0.16
CA ILE A 270 -1.63 10.88 0.94
C ILE A 270 -0.90 9.74 0.23
N ASN A 271 -1.62 8.90 -0.51
CA ASN A 271 -1.00 7.87 -1.34
C ASN A 271 0.03 8.44 -2.31
N ALA A 272 -0.21 9.65 -2.84
CA ALA A 272 0.74 10.30 -3.72
C ALA A 272 2.08 10.61 -3.03
N SER A 273 2.10 10.79 -1.70
CA SER A 273 3.33 11.05 -0.95
C SER A 273 4.16 9.79 -0.67
N SER A 274 3.74 8.63 -1.18
CA SER A 274 4.47 7.38 -0.94
C SER A 274 5.88 7.43 -1.48
N ILE A 275 6.80 6.84 -0.73
CA ILE A 275 8.15 6.55 -1.21
C ILE A 275 8.05 5.50 -2.32
N VAL A 276 8.28 5.90 -3.56
CA VAL A 276 8.44 5.00 -4.71
C VAL A 276 9.93 4.82 -4.93
N PHE A 277 10.39 3.57 -5.01
CA PHE A 277 11.82 3.30 -5.13
C PHE A 277 12.14 2.06 -5.95
N ARG A 278 13.35 2.05 -6.53
CA ARG A 278 13.90 0.90 -7.26
C ARG A 278 15.00 0.26 -6.44
N MET A 279 14.95 -1.05 -6.28
CA MET A 279 15.93 -1.88 -5.59
C MET A 279 16.62 -2.81 -6.57
N GLU A 280 17.95 -2.92 -6.47
CA GLU A 280 18.73 -4.00 -7.07
C GLU A 280 19.19 -4.93 -5.94
N LEU A 281 18.90 -6.23 -6.05
CA LEU A 281 19.32 -7.23 -5.07
C LEU A 281 19.54 -8.58 -5.76
N ALA A 282 20.66 -9.23 -5.45
CA ALA A 282 21.02 -10.55 -5.98
C ALA A 282 20.91 -10.68 -7.52
N GLY A 283 21.23 -9.59 -8.24
CA GLY A 283 21.21 -9.54 -9.70
C GLY A 283 19.83 -9.34 -10.32
N GLN A 284 18.81 -9.01 -9.53
CA GLN A 284 17.48 -8.66 -10.00
C GLN A 284 17.06 -7.26 -9.57
N SER A 285 16.23 -6.65 -10.42
CA SER A 285 15.68 -5.33 -10.27
C SER A 285 14.22 -5.38 -9.83
N ILE A 286 13.88 -4.63 -8.79
CA ILE A 286 12.55 -4.57 -8.19
C ILE A 286 12.11 -3.10 -8.11
N LEU A 287 10.94 -2.77 -8.66
CA LEU A 287 10.30 -1.48 -8.42
C LEU A 287 9.21 -1.63 -7.37
N TRP A 288 9.33 -0.86 -6.29
CA TRP A 288 8.35 -0.76 -5.22
C TRP A 288 7.47 0.45 -5.49
N GLY A 289 6.28 0.20 -6.03
CA GLY A 289 5.29 1.23 -6.35
C GLY A 289 4.58 1.78 -5.11
N THR A 290 4.63 1.03 -4.00
CA THR A 290 3.99 1.30 -2.71
C THR A 290 2.53 1.68 -2.91
N ASP A 291 2.09 2.86 -2.50
CA ASP A 291 0.78 3.41 -2.90
C ASP A 291 0.91 4.63 -3.82
N GLY A 292 2.12 4.88 -4.32
CA GLY A 292 2.45 6.05 -5.11
C GLY A 292 1.66 6.16 -6.41
N SER A 293 1.14 7.36 -6.68
CA SER A 293 0.55 7.71 -7.97
C SER A 293 1.63 7.94 -9.02
N PHE A 294 1.78 7.01 -9.97
CA PHE A 294 2.76 7.15 -11.07
C PHE A 294 2.48 8.35 -11.97
N SER A 295 1.21 8.71 -12.17
CA SER A 295 0.85 9.89 -12.96
C SER A 295 1.11 11.20 -12.20
N THR A 296 0.83 11.25 -10.89
CA THR A 296 1.05 12.47 -10.10
C THR A 296 2.53 12.77 -9.96
N SER A 297 3.36 11.72 -9.81
CA SER A 297 4.82 11.84 -9.73
C SER A 297 5.51 11.97 -11.10
N ASN A 298 4.77 11.99 -12.21
CA ASN A 298 5.30 11.97 -13.58
C ASN A 298 6.38 10.88 -13.78
N LEU A 299 6.18 9.71 -13.18
CA LEU A 299 7.22 8.69 -13.04
C LEU A 299 7.74 8.23 -14.42
N ALA A 300 6.83 8.02 -15.37
CA ALA A 300 7.16 7.58 -16.71
C ALA A 300 7.96 8.64 -17.48
N GLU A 301 7.51 9.89 -17.40
CA GLU A 301 8.12 11.02 -18.09
C GLU A 301 9.50 11.35 -17.53
N ARG A 302 9.67 11.26 -16.20
CA ARG A 302 10.93 11.57 -15.51
C ARG A 302 12.01 10.51 -15.70
N TYR A 303 11.64 9.23 -15.81
CA TYR A 303 12.60 8.13 -15.77
C TYR A 303 12.64 7.27 -17.03
N GLY A 304 11.58 7.21 -17.84
CA GLY A 304 11.53 6.45 -19.08
C GLY A 304 12.07 5.02 -18.92
N GLU A 305 12.97 4.61 -19.81
CA GLU A 305 13.55 3.26 -19.81
C GLU A 305 14.34 2.89 -18.55
N THR A 306 14.75 3.86 -17.72
CA THR A 306 15.44 3.56 -16.46
C THR A 306 14.51 2.92 -15.41
N LEU A 307 13.19 2.92 -15.65
CA LEU A 307 12.21 2.22 -14.83
C LEU A 307 12.24 0.70 -15.01
N LYS A 308 12.90 0.18 -16.05
CA LYS A 308 12.94 -1.26 -16.34
C LYS A 308 13.30 -2.06 -15.09
N SER A 309 12.38 -2.93 -14.71
CA SER A 309 12.49 -3.79 -13.53
C SER A 309 12.03 -5.21 -13.88
N ASP A 310 12.58 -6.21 -13.20
CA ASP A 310 12.17 -7.61 -13.33
C ASP A 310 10.90 -7.85 -12.52
N ILE A 311 10.83 -7.26 -11.33
CA ILE A 311 9.72 -7.37 -10.39
C ILE A 311 9.08 -6.00 -10.15
N LEU A 312 7.75 -5.95 -10.09
CA LEU A 312 6.98 -4.78 -9.68
C LEU A 312 6.10 -5.12 -8.47
N GLN A 313 6.16 -4.35 -7.39
CA GLN A 313 5.03 -4.32 -6.46
C GLN A 313 4.00 -3.29 -6.99
N ILE A 314 2.82 -3.79 -7.33
CA ILE A 314 1.74 -3.01 -7.96
C ILE A 314 1.25 -1.94 -6.98
N PRO A 315 1.21 -0.66 -7.39
CA PRO A 315 0.89 0.44 -6.48
C PRO A 315 -0.54 0.35 -5.93
N HIS A 316 -0.73 0.86 -4.71
CA HIS A 316 -2.01 1.09 -4.04
C HIS A 316 -2.89 -0.16 -4.04
N HIS A 317 -2.26 -1.30 -3.78
CA HIS A 317 -2.94 -2.59 -3.71
C HIS A 317 -3.67 -2.98 -5.01
N GLY A 318 -3.27 -2.34 -6.12
CA GLY A 318 -3.89 -2.42 -7.43
C GLY A 318 -5.14 -1.54 -7.62
N PHE A 319 -5.58 -0.82 -6.59
CA PHE A 319 -6.59 0.24 -6.72
C PHE A 319 -6.05 1.44 -7.50
N SER A 320 -6.94 2.35 -7.89
CA SER A 320 -6.58 3.56 -8.63
C SER A 320 -5.60 4.38 -7.79
N SER A 321 -4.36 4.49 -8.25
CA SER A 321 -3.34 5.35 -7.63
C SER A 321 -3.25 6.69 -8.35
N GLY A 322 -3.52 6.71 -9.66
CA GLY A 322 -3.49 7.90 -10.49
C GLY A 322 -4.40 7.80 -11.71
N THR A 323 -3.98 8.44 -12.81
CA THR A 323 -4.67 8.30 -14.09
C THR A 323 -4.33 6.95 -14.74
N VAL A 324 -5.33 6.35 -15.40
CA VAL A 324 -5.17 5.08 -16.13
C VAL A 324 -4.04 5.16 -17.16
N GLU A 325 -3.94 6.28 -17.87
CA GLU A 325 -2.93 6.47 -18.90
C GLU A 325 -1.53 6.57 -18.31
N GLY A 326 -1.34 7.31 -17.21
CA GLY A 326 -0.04 7.40 -16.54
C GLY A 326 0.41 6.07 -15.96
N GLU A 327 -0.50 5.29 -15.36
CA GLU A 327 -0.20 3.93 -14.90
C GLU A 327 0.25 3.02 -16.06
N ILE A 328 -0.49 2.98 -17.16
CA ILE A 328 -0.15 2.16 -18.34
C ILE A 328 1.20 2.59 -18.94
N THR A 329 1.45 3.90 -19.06
CA THR A 329 2.70 4.43 -19.61
C THR A 329 3.88 4.03 -18.73
N ALA A 330 3.75 4.14 -17.40
CA ALA A 330 4.76 3.65 -16.47
C ALA A 330 4.96 2.13 -16.62
N TYR A 331 3.90 1.32 -16.63
CA TYR A 331 4.01 -0.15 -16.81
C TYR A 331 4.72 -0.54 -18.10
N ARG A 332 4.57 0.23 -19.19
CA ARG A 332 5.28 0.00 -20.45
C ARG A 332 6.78 0.25 -20.37
N HIS A 333 7.25 1.11 -19.48
CA HIS A 333 8.68 1.30 -19.23
C HIS A 333 9.21 0.31 -18.18
N ILE A 334 8.43 0.04 -17.12
CA ILE A 334 8.80 -0.91 -16.06
C ILE A 334 8.97 -2.32 -16.63
N ARG A 335 8.04 -2.76 -17.50
CA ARG A 335 8.05 -4.08 -18.17
C ARG A 335 8.34 -5.25 -17.21
N PRO A 336 7.63 -5.39 -16.09
CA PRO A 336 7.91 -6.45 -15.12
C PRO A 336 7.56 -7.82 -15.70
N SER A 337 8.32 -8.86 -15.34
CA SER A 337 7.92 -10.25 -15.56
C SER A 337 7.23 -10.86 -14.33
N VAL A 338 7.41 -10.26 -13.15
CA VAL A 338 6.74 -10.71 -11.92
C VAL A 338 6.10 -9.51 -11.23
N CYS A 339 4.88 -9.68 -10.73
CA CYS A 339 4.21 -8.66 -9.93
C CYS A 339 3.89 -9.17 -8.52
N PHE A 340 4.22 -8.39 -7.50
CA PHE A 340 3.61 -8.53 -6.18
C PHE A 340 2.36 -7.67 -6.10
N LEU A 341 1.32 -8.19 -5.46
CA LEU A 341 0.05 -7.51 -5.24
C LEU A 341 -0.37 -7.74 -3.78
N PRO A 342 -0.25 -6.72 -2.89
CA PRO A 342 -0.46 -6.85 -1.45
C PRO A 342 -1.94 -6.96 -1.03
N VAL A 343 -2.72 -7.82 -1.70
CA VAL A 343 -4.10 -8.14 -1.33
C VAL A 343 -4.37 -9.63 -1.44
N SER A 344 -5.41 -10.12 -0.77
CA SER A 344 -5.85 -11.51 -0.92
C SER A 344 -6.11 -11.88 -2.40
N ASP A 345 -6.05 -13.17 -2.72
CA ASP A 345 -6.40 -13.71 -4.05
C ASP A 345 -7.78 -13.23 -4.51
N PHE A 346 -8.72 -13.12 -3.57
CA PHE A 346 -10.06 -12.63 -3.82
C PHE A 346 -10.07 -11.13 -4.19
N ASN A 347 -9.39 -10.30 -3.41
CA ASN A 347 -9.30 -8.87 -3.70
C ASN A 347 -8.50 -8.62 -4.98
N ALA A 348 -7.49 -9.43 -5.28
CA ALA A 348 -6.77 -9.37 -6.55
C ALA A 348 -7.73 -9.59 -7.73
N TYR A 349 -8.61 -10.59 -7.65
CA TYR A 349 -9.66 -10.81 -8.65
C TYR A 349 -10.56 -9.57 -8.81
N TYR A 350 -11.05 -9.02 -7.71
CA TYR A 350 -11.90 -7.82 -7.71
C TYR A 350 -11.20 -6.59 -8.31
N VAL A 351 -9.92 -6.39 -7.98
CA VAL A 351 -9.07 -5.33 -8.54
C VAL A 351 -8.97 -5.46 -10.06
N PHE A 352 -8.71 -6.65 -10.58
CA PHE A 352 -8.61 -6.88 -12.02
C PHE A 352 -9.95 -6.83 -12.77
N SER A 353 -11.08 -7.02 -12.07
CA SER A 353 -12.42 -7.03 -12.68
C SER A 353 -13.16 -5.70 -12.58
N SER A 354 -12.95 -4.94 -11.51
CA SER A 354 -13.84 -3.86 -11.08
C SER A 354 -13.15 -2.51 -11.05
N PHE A 355 -11.83 -2.47 -10.89
CA PHE A 355 -11.05 -1.24 -10.91
C PHE A 355 -10.35 -1.06 -12.26
N LYS A 356 -10.29 0.20 -12.68
CA LYS A 356 -10.07 0.71 -14.04
C LYS A 356 -8.91 0.04 -14.80
N LYS A 357 -8.98 0.16 -16.13
CA LYS A 357 -8.04 -0.32 -17.19
C LYS A 357 -6.53 -0.26 -16.92
N GLY A 358 -6.06 0.51 -15.93
CA GLY A 358 -4.64 0.65 -15.56
C GLY A 358 -4.06 -0.66 -15.05
N THR A 359 -4.44 -1.11 -13.86
CA THR A 359 -3.98 -2.40 -13.28
C THR A 359 -4.37 -3.60 -14.15
N GLU A 360 -5.52 -3.56 -14.82
CA GLU A 360 -5.95 -4.57 -15.79
C GLU A 360 -4.93 -4.77 -16.93
N PHE A 361 -4.19 -3.72 -17.33
CA PHE A 361 -3.13 -3.83 -18.34
C PHE A 361 -2.08 -4.88 -17.96
N LEU A 362 -1.66 -4.91 -16.69
CA LEU A 362 -0.70 -5.90 -16.19
C LEU A 362 -1.25 -7.33 -16.29
N MET A 363 -2.56 -7.51 -16.13
CA MET A 363 -3.24 -8.80 -16.25
C MET A 363 -3.53 -9.21 -17.71
N LYS A 364 -3.91 -8.28 -18.59
CA LYS A 364 -4.42 -8.63 -19.93
C LYS A 364 -3.41 -8.39 -21.06
N HIS A 365 -2.50 -7.45 -20.91
CA HIS A 365 -1.71 -6.92 -22.02
C HIS A 365 -0.19 -6.96 -21.80
N ALA A 366 0.28 -6.88 -20.56
CA ALA A 366 1.71 -6.97 -20.25
C ALA A 366 2.22 -8.43 -20.32
N ASP A 367 3.51 -8.58 -20.65
CA ASP A 367 4.22 -9.86 -20.61
C ASP A 367 4.70 -10.15 -19.19
N VAL A 368 3.76 -10.55 -18.34
CA VAL A 368 3.98 -10.90 -16.93
C VAL A 368 3.85 -12.42 -16.81
N ASP A 369 4.83 -13.07 -16.22
CA ASP A 369 4.87 -14.52 -15.99
C ASP A 369 4.13 -14.89 -14.70
N ASP A 370 4.27 -14.10 -13.64
CA ASP A 370 3.73 -14.41 -12.32
C ASP A 370 3.11 -13.18 -11.62
N ILE A 371 2.02 -13.41 -10.89
CA ILE A 371 1.37 -12.43 -10.01
C ILE A 371 1.24 -13.09 -8.64
N ILE A 372 1.92 -12.54 -7.65
CA ILE A 372 1.97 -13.05 -6.29
C ILE A 372 1.06 -12.17 -5.43
N SER A 373 -0.09 -12.72 -5.03
CA SER A 373 -1.02 -12.05 -4.11
C SER A 373 -0.58 -12.24 -2.64
N GLY A 374 -1.28 -11.57 -1.73
CA GLY A 374 -1.10 -11.67 -0.29
C GLY A 374 -1.80 -12.83 0.40
N THR A 375 -2.51 -13.72 -0.32
CA THR A 375 -3.11 -14.90 0.33
C THR A 375 -2.05 -15.96 0.64
N GLY A 376 -1.83 -16.17 1.94
CA GLY A 376 -0.81 -17.07 2.44
C GLY A 376 0.57 -16.47 2.31
N GLN A 377 1.43 -16.70 3.30
CA GLN A 377 2.75 -16.06 3.31
C GLN A 377 3.57 -16.61 2.14
N ARG A 378 4.02 -15.73 1.24
CA ARG A 378 4.80 -16.11 0.05
C ARG A 378 6.22 -15.60 0.15
N THR A 379 7.16 -16.53 0.09
CA THR A 379 8.59 -16.25 0.03
C THR A 379 9.13 -16.65 -1.33
N VAL A 380 9.77 -15.71 -2.04
CA VAL A 380 10.54 -15.97 -3.24
C VAL A 380 12.03 -15.84 -2.94
N THR A 381 12.84 -16.71 -3.53
CA THR A 381 14.31 -16.63 -3.43
C THR A 381 14.85 -15.96 -4.67
N LEU A 382 15.75 -14.98 -4.50
CA LEU A 382 16.34 -14.22 -5.59
C LEU A 382 17.66 -14.88 -6.09
N PRO A 383 17.93 -14.86 -7.40
CA PRO A 383 17.06 -14.38 -8.47
C PRO A 383 15.84 -15.30 -8.64
N TYR A 384 14.64 -14.70 -8.67
CA TYR A 384 13.39 -15.41 -8.86
C TYR A 384 13.04 -15.47 -10.35
N ILE A 385 12.98 -16.68 -10.88
CA ILE A 385 12.50 -16.94 -12.24
C ILE A 385 11.27 -17.84 -12.08
N PRO A 386 10.08 -17.41 -12.50
CA PRO A 386 8.89 -18.25 -12.38
C PRO A 386 9.03 -19.55 -13.19
N ASP A 387 8.75 -20.70 -12.56
CA ASP A 387 8.81 -22.00 -13.23
C ASP A 387 7.76 -22.16 -14.36
N ALA A 388 6.71 -21.34 -14.36
CA ALA A 388 5.65 -21.31 -15.37
C ALA A 388 4.95 -19.93 -15.39
N TYR A 389 4.15 -19.66 -16.45
CA TYR A 389 3.23 -18.52 -16.49
C TYR A 389 2.08 -18.72 -15.48
N ARG A 390 2.33 -18.54 -14.18
CA ARG A 390 1.29 -18.56 -13.13
C ARG A 390 0.25 -17.48 -13.33
N LYS A 391 0.59 -16.38 -14.02
CA LYS A 391 -0.40 -15.43 -14.53
C LYS A 391 -1.47 -16.12 -15.38
N ARG A 392 -1.12 -17.13 -16.19
CA ARG A 392 -2.12 -17.89 -16.97
C ARG A 392 -3.11 -18.59 -16.03
N GLU A 393 -2.65 -19.17 -14.93
CA GLU A 393 -3.54 -19.77 -13.93
C GLU A 393 -4.46 -18.72 -13.29
N TYR A 394 -3.92 -17.56 -12.89
CA TYR A 394 -4.73 -16.44 -12.39
C TYR A 394 -5.71 -15.94 -13.44
N LYS A 395 -5.30 -15.83 -14.70
CA LYS A 395 -6.13 -15.42 -15.82
C LYS A 395 -7.19 -16.47 -16.13
N GLU A 396 -6.89 -17.76 -16.04
CA GLU A 396 -7.87 -18.83 -16.19
C GLU A 396 -8.85 -18.83 -15.02
N LYS A 397 -8.40 -18.63 -13.78
CA LYS A 397 -9.27 -18.47 -12.61
C LYS A 397 -10.14 -17.21 -12.74
N TYR A 398 -9.57 -16.11 -13.26
CA TYR A 398 -10.27 -14.88 -13.55
C TYR A 398 -11.30 -15.07 -14.68
N GLU A 399 -10.92 -15.64 -15.82
CA GLU A 399 -11.81 -15.90 -16.96
C GLU A 399 -12.86 -16.96 -16.65
N LYS A 400 -12.51 -18.00 -15.89
CA LYS A 400 -13.48 -18.95 -15.33
C LYS A 400 -14.38 -18.20 -14.36
N GLY A 401 -13.85 -17.39 -13.45
CA GLY A 401 -14.61 -16.56 -12.52
C GLY A 401 -15.54 -15.55 -13.21
N GLN A 402 -15.19 -15.06 -14.41
CA GLN A 402 -15.98 -14.17 -15.27
C GLN A 402 -16.97 -14.94 -16.17
N ARG A 403 -16.70 -16.21 -16.49
CA ARG A 403 -17.68 -17.13 -17.11
C ARG A 403 -18.61 -17.78 -16.07
N SER A 404 -18.20 -17.73 -14.81
CA SER A 404 -18.91 -18.15 -13.61
C SER A 404 -19.32 -16.93 -12.78
N SER A 405 -19.26 -15.72 -13.34
CA SER A 405 -19.64 -14.50 -12.63
C SER A 405 -21.16 -14.35 -12.68
N GLY A 406 -21.84 -15.28 -12.05
CA GLY A 406 -23.14 -15.03 -11.44
C GLY A 406 -22.87 -15.03 -9.95
N ALA A 407 -23.20 -13.94 -9.26
CA ALA A 407 -23.53 -14.08 -7.85
C ALA A 407 -24.60 -15.18 -7.75
N HIS A 408 -24.31 -16.30 -7.07
CA HIS A 408 -25.37 -17.26 -6.81
C HIS A 408 -26.42 -16.56 -5.96
N THR A 409 -27.64 -16.44 -6.49
CA THR A 409 -28.69 -15.66 -5.86
C THR A 409 -29.81 -16.57 -5.39
N TRP A 410 -30.10 -16.53 -4.09
CA TRP A 410 -31.24 -17.23 -3.48
C TRP A 410 -32.30 -16.23 -3.09
N PHE A 411 -33.54 -16.49 -3.51
CA PHE A 411 -34.72 -15.72 -3.14
C PHE A 411 -35.68 -16.54 -2.29
N PHE A 412 -36.13 -15.97 -1.19
CA PHE A 412 -37.22 -16.52 -0.36
C PHE A 412 -38.34 -15.49 -0.33
N THR A 413 -39.57 -15.91 -0.64
CA THR A 413 -40.77 -15.06 -0.70
C THR A 413 -41.81 -15.56 0.31
N ASP A 414 -42.92 -14.83 0.47
CA ASP A 414 -44.04 -15.19 1.35
C ASP A 414 -43.66 -15.29 2.85
N LEU A 415 -42.60 -14.58 3.25
CA LEU A 415 -42.16 -14.46 4.66
C LEU A 415 -43.01 -13.40 5.37
N SER A 416 -43.22 -13.53 6.68
CA SER A 416 -44.04 -12.58 7.44
C SER A 416 -43.34 -12.02 8.66
N THR A 417 -43.42 -10.71 8.86
CA THR A 417 -42.90 -10.03 10.07
C THR A 417 -43.57 -10.50 11.36
N ALA A 418 -44.73 -11.17 11.26
CA ALA A 418 -45.44 -11.79 12.37
C ALA A 418 -44.76 -13.05 12.93
N CYS A 419 -43.82 -13.61 12.18
CA CYS A 419 -43.15 -14.86 12.52
C CYS A 419 -41.66 -14.59 12.70
N GLU A 420 -41.17 -14.59 13.93
CA GLU A 420 -39.76 -14.31 14.21
C GLU A 420 -38.83 -15.32 13.52
N GLU A 421 -39.27 -16.57 13.37
CA GLU A 421 -38.51 -17.62 12.70
C GLU A 421 -38.27 -17.35 11.22
N ASP A 422 -39.07 -16.50 10.57
CA ASP A 422 -38.89 -16.14 9.16
C ASP A 422 -37.66 -15.24 8.90
N PHE A 423 -37.01 -14.75 9.96
CA PHE A 423 -35.74 -14.03 9.86
C PHE A 423 -34.51 -14.92 10.07
N VAL A 424 -34.72 -16.23 10.31
CA VAL A 424 -33.66 -17.13 10.72
C VAL A 424 -33.28 -18.07 9.59
N PHE A 425 -32.07 -17.89 9.08
CA PHE A 425 -31.56 -18.62 7.93
C PHE A 425 -30.37 -19.48 8.34
N THR A 426 -30.12 -20.52 7.55
CA THR A 426 -28.95 -21.35 7.67
C THR A 426 -28.17 -21.32 6.38
N VAL A 427 -26.93 -20.84 6.45
CA VAL A 427 -25.98 -20.89 5.34
C VAL A 427 -24.97 -21.98 5.61
N LEU A 428 -24.88 -22.92 4.68
CA LEU A 428 -23.78 -23.86 4.57
C LEU A 428 -22.81 -23.33 3.54
N ASN A 429 -21.63 -22.97 3.99
CA ASN A 429 -20.53 -22.77 3.09
C ASN A 429 -20.04 -24.14 2.64
N THR A 430 -20.24 -24.46 1.35
CA THR A 430 -19.90 -25.78 0.80
C THR A 430 -18.47 -25.85 0.33
N VAL A 431 -17.74 -24.74 0.39
CA VAL A 431 -16.37 -24.64 -0.07
C VAL A 431 -15.42 -24.39 1.08
N THR A 432 -14.15 -24.62 0.81
CA THR A 432 -13.08 -24.65 1.82
C THR A 432 -12.51 -23.27 2.16
N ASN A 433 -13.11 -22.19 1.64
CA ASN A 433 -12.79 -20.80 1.95
C ASN A 433 -13.95 -20.16 2.72
N PRO A 434 -13.72 -19.25 3.69
CA PRO A 434 -14.81 -18.48 4.30
C PRO A 434 -15.63 -17.72 3.26
N ALA A 435 -16.95 -17.80 3.36
CA ALA A 435 -17.88 -17.11 2.48
C ALA A 435 -18.31 -15.81 3.12
N THR A 436 -18.25 -14.72 2.37
CA THR A 436 -19.01 -13.52 2.69
C THR A 436 -20.31 -13.58 1.90
N VAL A 437 -21.44 -13.55 2.61
CA VAL A 437 -22.77 -13.57 2.01
C VAL A 437 -23.45 -12.26 2.32
N TRP A 438 -23.82 -11.54 1.27
CA TRP A 438 -24.56 -10.29 1.33
C TRP A 438 -26.07 -10.58 1.30
N ILE A 439 -26.84 -9.82 2.07
CA ILE A 439 -28.26 -10.04 2.32
C ILE A 439 -29.05 -8.74 2.04
N GLU A 440 -30.16 -8.88 1.34
CA GLU A 440 -31.11 -7.80 1.02
C GLU A 440 -32.55 -8.24 1.37
N LEU A 441 -33.37 -7.35 1.92
CA LEU A 441 -34.78 -7.61 2.25
C LEU A 441 -35.70 -6.65 1.48
N PHE A 442 -36.85 -7.14 1.04
CA PHE A 442 -37.88 -6.37 0.34
C PHE A 442 -39.25 -6.58 0.99
N PHE A 443 -39.93 -5.52 1.43
CA PHE A 443 -41.25 -5.60 2.07
C PHE A 443 -42.34 -5.32 1.04
N GLU A 444 -43.11 -6.34 0.68
CA GLU A 444 -43.96 -6.35 -0.51
C GLU A 444 -45.17 -5.41 -0.36
N ASP A 445 -45.81 -5.38 0.81
CA ASP A 445 -46.96 -4.53 1.11
C ASP A 445 -46.60 -3.02 1.23
N TYR A 446 -45.30 -2.69 1.26
CA TYR A 446 -44.78 -1.33 1.50
C TYR A 446 -43.82 -0.83 0.41
N HIS A 447 -43.47 -1.67 -0.58
CA HIS A 447 -42.55 -1.37 -1.68
C HIS A 447 -41.18 -0.77 -1.25
N ASP A 448 -40.63 -1.20 -0.11
CA ASP A 448 -39.37 -0.67 0.45
C ASP A 448 -38.28 -1.76 0.58
N ASN A 449 -36.99 -1.38 0.55
CA ASN A 449 -35.83 -2.28 0.54
C ASN A 449 -34.80 -1.97 1.64
N ILE A 450 -34.17 -3.00 2.19
CA ILE A 450 -33.01 -2.90 3.09
C ILE A 450 -31.85 -3.69 2.50
N ARG A 451 -30.64 -3.11 2.44
CA ARG A 451 -29.47 -3.68 1.74
C ARG A 451 -28.20 -3.60 2.59
N HIS A 452 -27.18 -4.35 2.15
CA HIS A 452 -25.79 -4.35 2.64
C HIS A 452 -25.58 -4.99 4.01
N ILE A 453 -26.45 -5.92 4.40
CA ILE A 453 -26.21 -6.79 5.57
C ILE A 453 -25.25 -7.89 5.12
N LYS A 454 -24.16 -8.17 5.87
CA LYS A 454 -23.16 -9.18 5.46
C LYS A 454 -22.89 -10.21 6.55
N ILE A 455 -22.94 -11.49 6.22
CA ILE A 455 -22.45 -12.53 7.15
C ILE A 455 -21.18 -13.16 6.60
N THR A 456 -20.24 -13.44 7.50
CA THR A 456 -19.14 -14.36 7.19
C THR A 456 -19.44 -15.74 7.74
N VAL A 457 -19.31 -16.75 6.88
CA VAL A 457 -19.53 -18.15 7.20
C VAL A 457 -18.22 -18.90 6.96
N LYS A 458 -17.71 -19.56 7.99
CA LYS A 458 -16.46 -20.32 7.90
C LYS A 458 -16.55 -21.38 6.80
N SER A 459 -15.40 -21.70 6.22
CA SER A 459 -15.24 -22.78 5.25
C SER A 459 -15.86 -24.09 5.73
N CYS A 460 -16.57 -24.80 4.85
CA CYS A 460 -17.21 -26.09 5.15
C CYS A 460 -18.06 -26.07 6.42
N ALA A 461 -18.54 -24.89 6.82
CA ALA A 461 -19.27 -24.70 8.05
C ALA A 461 -20.68 -24.26 7.75
N MET A 462 -21.57 -24.66 8.64
CA MET A 462 -22.95 -24.25 8.63
C MET A 462 -23.13 -23.21 9.72
N LYS A 463 -23.64 -22.04 9.36
CA LYS A 463 -24.00 -20.97 10.29
C LYS A 463 -25.49 -20.75 10.20
N LYS A 464 -26.18 -20.98 11.32
CA LYS A 464 -27.54 -20.51 11.55
C LYS A 464 -27.46 -19.14 12.21
N PHE A 465 -28.23 -18.18 11.72
CA PHE A 465 -28.21 -16.81 12.20
C PHE A 465 -29.58 -16.16 11.98
N SER A 466 -29.90 -15.16 12.78
CA SER A 466 -31.04 -14.28 12.55
C SER A 466 -30.56 -13.02 11.85
N ILE A 467 -31.25 -12.61 10.80
CA ILE A 467 -31.00 -11.31 10.15
C ILE A 467 -31.27 -10.17 11.14
N ILE A 468 -32.21 -10.36 12.06
CA ILE A 468 -32.56 -9.41 13.12
C ILE A 468 -31.96 -9.89 14.44
N GLY A 469 -30.93 -9.20 14.93
CA GLY A 469 -30.43 -9.33 16.31
C GLY A 469 -29.05 -9.95 16.49
N ASP A 470 -28.52 -10.70 15.53
CA ASP A 470 -27.09 -11.06 15.54
C ASP A 470 -26.28 -9.84 15.05
N GLU A 471 -25.08 -9.60 15.58
CA GLU A 471 -24.18 -8.51 15.12
C GLU A 471 -23.68 -8.81 13.69
N VAL A 472 -24.49 -8.46 12.69
CA VAL A 472 -24.23 -8.79 11.28
C VAL A 472 -23.47 -7.67 10.55
N ASP A 473 -23.25 -6.48 11.13
CA ASP A 473 -22.26 -5.49 10.64
C ASP A 473 -22.10 -4.33 11.67
N PRO A 474 -20.90 -3.81 11.98
CA PRO A 474 -20.74 -2.57 12.74
C PRO A 474 -21.08 -1.28 11.95
N ASP A 475 -21.11 -1.30 10.62
CA ASP A 475 -21.42 -0.12 9.78
C ASP A 475 -22.84 -0.11 9.20
N ALA A 476 -23.62 -1.19 9.40
CA ALA A 476 -25.04 -1.18 9.05
C ALA A 476 -25.84 -0.56 10.20
N VAL A 477 -26.57 0.52 9.92
CA VAL A 477 -27.52 1.14 10.85
C VAL A 477 -28.39 0.05 11.49
N PHE A 478 -28.19 -0.19 12.79
CA PHE A 478 -28.79 -1.22 13.65
C PHE A 478 -30.09 -1.85 13.11
N PHE A 479 -29.99 -2.98 12.40
CA PHE A 479 -31.17 -3.73 11.96
C PHE A 479 -31.64 -4.68 13.07
N ASN A 480 -32.54 -4.17 13.92
CA ASN A 480 -33.16 -4.90 15.03
C ASN A 480 -34.69 -4.71 15.03
N TRP A 481 -35.42 -5.41 15.92
CA TRP A 481 -36.89 -5.32 16.00
C TRP A 481 -37.41 -3.90 16.25
N MET A 482 -36.67 -3.06 16.98
CA MET A 482 -37.05 -1.65 17.19
C MET A 482 -36.93 -0.84 15.89
N SER A 483 -35.90 -1.10 15.07
CA SER A 483 -35.67 -0.42 13.80
C SER A 483 -36.76 -0.70 12.75
N LEU A 484 -37.33 -1.92 12.73
CA LEU A 484 -38.46 -2.26 11.86
C LEU A 484 -39.73 -1.51 12.25
N LYS A 485 -39.97 -1.41 13.57
CA LYS A 485 -41.10 -0.70 14.15
C LYS A 485 -40.99 0.82 13.93
N GLU A 486 -39.80 1.39 14.04
CA GLU A 486 -39.52 2.81 13.76
C GLU A 486 -39.69 3.17 12.29
N LYS A 487 -39.36 2.24 11.37
CA LYS A 487 -39.65 2.38 9.93
C LYS A 487 -41.13 2.24 9.58
N GLY A 488 -42.00 1.99 10.56
CA GLY A 488 -43.44 1.90 10.36
C GLY A 488 -43.90 0.62 9.65
N ILE A 489 -43.06 -0.42 9.62
CA ILE A 489 -43.40 -1.73 9.05
C ILE A 489 -44.29 -2.48 10.05
N PRO A 490 -45.56 -2.82 9.72
CA PRO A 490 -46.49 -3.50 10.62
C PRO A 490 -46.05 -4.92 11.06
N GLU A 491 -46.59 -5.40 12.19
CA GLU A 491 -46.32 -6.74 12.77
C GLU A 491 -46.87 -7.92 11.94
N ASN A 492 -47.47 -7.69 10.76
CA ASN A 492 -47.98 -8.77 9.89
C ASN A 492 -47.71 -8.51 8.40
N THR A 493 -46.61 -7.85 8.08
CA THR A 493 -46.23 -7.50 6.71
C THR A 493 -45.51 -8.66 6.03
N THR A 494 -45.84 -8.87 4.76
CA THR A 494 -45.18 -9.88 3.94
C THR A 494 -43.89 -9.32 3.33
N PHE A 495 -42.83 -10.13 3.28
CA PHE A 495 -41.54 -9.73 2.75
C PHE A 495 -40.81 -10.87 2.03
N ALA A 496 -39.79 -10.49 1.26
CA ALA A 496 -38.88 -11.37 0.57
C ALA A 496 -37.43 -11.09 0.97
N VAL A 497 -36.56 -12.10 0.86
CA VAL A 497 -35.13 -12.00 1.19
C VAL A 497 -34.30 -12.53 0.04
N ARG A 498 -33.26 -11.78 -0.32
CA ARG A 498 -32.26 -12.13 -1.33
C ARG A 498 -30.88 -12.30 -0.69
N PHE A 499 -30.20 -13.37 -1.06
CA PHE A 499 -28.81 -13.63 -0.68
C PHE A 499 -27.88 -13.62 -1.89
N ILE A 500 -26.68 -13.09 -1.73
CA ILE A 500 -25.65 -12.97 -2.75
C ILE A 500 -24.33 -13.45 -2.18
N SER A 501 -23.69 -14.43 -2.84
CA SER A 501 -22.33 -14.83 -2.51
C SER A 501 -21.47 -14.88 -3.76
N ASP A 502 -20.21 -14.52 -3.56
CA ASP A 502 -19.11 -14.61 -4.52
C ASP A 502 -18.53 -16.02 -4.65
N ILE A 503 -18.91 -16.93 -3.73
CA ILE A 503 -18.52 -18.34 -3.75
C ILE A 503 -19.73 -19.27 -3.59
N PRO A 504 -19.61 -20.55 -3.97
CA PRO A 504 -20.69 -21.51 -3.79
C PRO A 504 -21.06 -21.69 -2.31
N VAL A 505 -22.32 -21.42 -1.98
CA VAL A 505 -22.92 -21.68 -0.67
C VAL A 505 -24.27 -22.37 -0.88
N VAL A 506 -24.82 -22.96 0.18
CA VAL A 506 -26.20 -23.45 0.20
C VAL A 506 -26.94 -22.69 1.28
N ILE A 507 -28.08 -22.09 0.92
CA ILE A 507 -28.89 -21.31 1.85
C ILE A 507 -30.22 -22.02 2.01
N SER A 508 -30.63 -22.18 3.26
CA SER A 508 -31.86 -22.88 3.61
C SER A 508 -32.64 -22.12 4.67
N HIS A 509 -33.96 -22.26 4.58
CA HIS A 509 -34.93 -21.70 5.49
C HIS A 509 -35.88 -22.80 5.98
N GLN A 510 -36.36 -22.70 7.21
CA GLN A 510 -37.08 -23.81 7.86
C GLN A 510 -38.45 -24.10 7.23
N ARG A 511 -39.11 -23.06 6.69
CA ARG A 511 -40.52 -23.14 6.24
C ARG A 511 -40.71 -22.87 4.74
N HIS A 512 -39.75 -22.17 4.14
CA HIS A 512 -39.89 -21.60 2.80
C HIS A 512 -38.79 -22.12 1.90
N GLN A 513 -39.15 -22.44 0.66
CA GLN A 513 -38.18 -22.92 -0.32
C GLN A 513 -37.54 -21.75 -1.06
N ALA A 514 -36.25 -21.90 -1.38
CA ALA A 514 -35.55 -20.90 -2.19
C ALA A 514 -35.94 -21.05 -3.66
N ALA A 515 -36.25 -19.93 -4.32
CA ALA A 515 -36.12 -19.81 -5.76
C ALA A 515 -34.64 -19.51 -6.08
N TYR A 516 -34.06 -20.30 -7.00
CA TYR A 516 -32.65 -20.21 -7.36
C TYR A 516 -32.50 -19.71 -8.79
N HIS A 517 -31.60 -18.74 -9.00
CA HIS A 517 -31.25 -18.22 -10.31
C HIS A 517 -29.72 -18.28 -10.50
N ASP A 518 -29.28 -18.98 -11.55
CA ASP A 518 -27.89 -19.01 -12.04
C ASP A 518 -27.51 -17.72 -12.78
#